data_AF-A0A7G9G078-F1
#
_entry.id   AF-A0A7G9G078-F1
#
_cell.length_a   1.000
_cell.length_b   1.000
_cell.length_c   1.000
_cell.angle_alpha   90.00
_cell.angle_beta   90.00
_cell.angle_gamma   90.00
#
_symmetry.space_group_name_H-M   'P 1'
#
loop_
_entity.id
_entity.type
_entity.pdbx_description
1 polymer ?
#
loop_
_entity_poly.entity_id
_entity_poly.type
_entity_poly.pdbx_seq_one_letter_code
_entity_poly.pdbx_strand_id
1 'polypeptide(L)'
;MPADSIQPDAQQKQEYQQYVKSVTPTHNLWTQMGKAFLTGGIICCIGQGILNYTGNVLGMDPQTSGSWCSLLLVFLSVVLTAFHIYPKIAKWGGAGALVPITGFANSVTAPAVEYQKEGQVFGIGCKIFTIAGPVILYGIFASWVLGLILWVLQMFGISAG
;
A
#
# COMPACT_ATOMS: atom_id res chain seq x y z
N MET A 1 -49.47 -9.94 10.91
CA MET A 1 -48.35 -10.79 10.43
C MET A 1 -47.12 -10.37 11.23
N PRO A 2 -46.56 -11.22 12.08
CA PRO A 2 -45.43 -10.83 12.93
C PRO A 2 -44.14 -10.70 12.10
N ALA A 3 -43.34 -9.72 12.49
CA ALA A 3 -42.01 -9.45 11.95
C ALA A 3 -41.01 -10.38 12.62
N ASP A 4 -40.62 -11.46 11.94
CA ASP A 4 -39.53 -12.32 12.37
C ASP A 4 -38.21 -11.84 11.76
N SER A 5 -37.33 -11.43 12.67
CA SER A 5 -35.97 -10.94 12.47
C SER A 5 -35.12 -11.90 11.63
N ILE A 6 -34.64 -11.44 10.47
CA ILE A 6 -33.60 -12.10 9.66
C ILE A 6 -32.27 -12.06 10.44
N GLN A 7 -32.03 -13.06 11.26
CA GLN A 7 -30.69 -13.36 11.80
C GLN A 7 -29.97 -14.24 10.77
N PRO A 8 -28.73 -13.93 10.35
CA PRO A 8 -28.05 -14.71 9.33
C PRO A 8 -27.70 -16.10 9.89
N ASP A 9 -28.38 -17.12 9.38
CA ASP A 9 -28.26 -18.52 9.77
C ASP A 9 -26.79 -18.99 9.74
N ALA A 10 -26.35 -19.62 10.83
CA ALA A 10 -24.99 -20.14 10.98
C ALA A 10 -24.58 -21.10 9.85
N GLN A 11 -25.55 -21.72 9.19
CA GLN A 11 -25.35 -22.64 8.06
C GLN A 11 -24.92 -21.90 6.77
N GLN A 12 -25.51 -20.74 6.44
CA GLN A 12 -25.08 -19.94 5.28
C GLN A 12 -23.64 -19.41 5.45
N LYS A 13 -23.26 -19.03 6.67
CA LYS A 13 -21.87 -18.65 6.97
C LYS A 13 -20.91 -19.81 6.78
N GLN A 14 -21.31 -21.03 7.15
CA GLN A 14 -20.48 -22.23 6.99
C GLN A 14 -20.33 -22.65 5.53
N GLU A 15 -21.41 -22.67 4.75
CA GLU A 15 -21.33 -22.94 3.31
C GLU A 15 -20.52 -21.88 2.57
N TYR A 16 -20.69 -20.60 2.94
CA TYR A 16 -19.85 -19.53 2.40
C TYR A 16 -18.38 -19.70 2.79
N GLN A 17 -18.08 -20.12 4.02
CA GLN A 17 -16.70 -20.40 4.43
C GLN A 17 -16.11 -21.64 3.75
N GLN A 18 -16.91 -22.67 3.47
CA GLN A 18 -16.48 -23.84 2.71
C GLN A 18 -16.25 -23.52 1.24
N TYR A 19 -17.10 -22.67 0.64
CA TYR A 19 -16.93 -22.11 -0.69
C TYR A 19 -15.68 -21.22 -0.74
N VAL A 20 -15.49 -20.31 0.22
CA VAL A 20 -14.28 -19.49 0.32
C VAL A 20 -13.04 -20.38 0.49
N LYS A 21 -13.09 -21.45 1.30
CA LYS A 21 -11.96 -22.39 1.43
C LYS A 21 -11.68 -23.22 0.18
N SER A 22 -12.71 -23.58 -0.59
CA SER A 22 -12.56 -24.38 -1.80
C SER A 22 -12.11 -23.55 -3.01
N VAL A 23 -12.44 -22.25 -3.02
CA VAL A 23 -12.10 -21.32 -4.10
C VAL A 23 -10.81 -20.54 -3.79
N THR A 24 -10.45 -20.37 -2.51
CA THR A 24 -9.17 -19.78 -2.10
C THR A 24 -8.08 -20.85 -2.26
N PRO A 25 -7.23 -20.76 -3.28
CA PRO A 25 -6.16 -21.72 -3.45
C PRO A 25 -5.23 -21.54 -2.26
N THR A 26 -4.99 -22.61 -1.51
CA THR A 26 -3.88 -22.70 -0.54
C THR A 26 -2.57 -22.73 -1.33
N HIS A 27 -2.25 -21.60 -1.96
CA HIS A 27 -0.98 -21.43 -2.64
C HIS A 27 0.11 -21.67 -1.60
N ASN A 28 1.10 -22.52 -1.91
CA ASN A 28 2.21 -22.83 -0.99
C ASN A 28 2.73 -21.54 -0.34
N LEU A 29 2.43 -21.35 0.95
CA LEU A 29 2.75 -20.13 1.69
C LEU A 29 4.23 -19.81 1.56
N TRP A 30 5.08 -20.84 1.65
CA TRP A 30 6.53 -20.76 1.46
C TRP A 30 6.93 -20.19 0.10
N THR A 31 6.25 -20.58 -0.97
CA THR A 31 6.53 -20.06 -2.33
C THR A 31 6.07 -18.62 -2.48
N GLN A 32 4.94 -18.24 -1.89
CA GLN A 32 4.45 -16.86 -1.91
C GLN A 32 5.31 -15.94 -1.04
N MET A 33 5.72 -16.41 0.13
CA MET A 33 6.66 -15.72 1.01
C MET A 33 8.02 -15.53 0.33
N GLY A 34 8.54 -16.55 -0.36
CA GLY A 34 9.78 -16.44 -1.13
C GLY A 34 9.70 -15.40 -2.25
N LYS A 35 8.60 -15.38 -3.02
CA LYS A 35 8.36 -14.36 -4.06
C LYS A 35 8.21 -12.96 -3.47
N ALA A 36 7.47 -12.82 -2.37
CA ALA A 36 7.29 -11.55 -1.69
C ALA A 36 8.61 -11.03 -1.11
N PHE A 37 9.40 -11.89 -0.47
CA PHE A 37 10.72 -11.54 0.05
C PHE A 37 11.66 -11.11 -1.08
N LEU A 38 11.72 -11.86 -2.18
CA LEU A 38 12.59 -11.51 -3.31
C LEU A 38 12.18 -10.19 -3.95
N THR A 39 10.88 -9.98 -4.17
CA THR A 39 10.40 -8.75 -4.82
C THR A 39 10.61 -7.53 -3.92
N GLY A 40 10.30 -7.65 -2.63
CA GLY A 40 10.57 -6.59 -1.66
C GLY A 40 12.06 -6.31 -1.48
N GLY A 41 12.89 -7.37 -1.46
CA GLY A 41 14.34 -7.29 -1.40
C GLY A 41 14.93 -6.55 -2.60
N ILE A 42 14.48 -6.86 -3.82
CA ILE A 42 14.91 -6.17 -5.05
C ILE A 42 14.55 -4.68 -4.98
N ILE A 43 13.32 -4.33 -4.59
CA ILE A 43 12.89 -2.93 -4.44
C ILE A 43 13.75 -2.21 -3.40
N CYS A 44 14.08 -2.88 -2.30
CA CYS A 44 14.94 -2.32 -1.26
C CYS A 44 16.38 -2.11 -1.76
N CYS A 45 16.95 -3.06 -2.50
CA CYS A 45 18.26 -2.93 -3.14
C CYS A 45 18.29 -1.75 -4.13
N ILE A 46 17.23 -1.55 -4.91
CA ILE A 46 17.10 -0.39 -5.80
C ILE A 46 17.10 0.90 -4.99
N GLY A 47 16.32 0.97 -3.90
CA GLY A 47 16.28 2.12 -3.00
C GLY A 47 17.63 2.43 -2.34
N GLN A 48 18.35 1.40 -1.89
CA GLN A 48 19.71 1.54 -1.36
C GLN A 48 20.69 2.02 -2.43
N GLY A 49 20.58 1.53 -3.67
CA GLY A 49 21.40 2.00 -4.79
C GLY A 49 21.16 3.49 -5.09
N ILE A 50 19.90 3.92 -5.09
CA ILE A 50 19.55 5.34 -5.28
C ILE A 50 20.12 6.19 -4.14
N LEU A 51 19.92 5.76 -2.88
CA LEU A 51 20.46 6.45 -1.70
C LEU A 51 21.98 6.55 -1.71
N ASN A 52 22.67 5.48 -2.10
CA ASN A 52 24.12 5.46 -2.20
C ASN A 52 24.61 6.41 -3.30
N TYR A 53 23.90 6.47 -4.43
CA TYR A 53 24.21 7.40 -5.51
C TYR A 53 24.00 8.86 -5.10
N THR A 54 22.83 9.22 -4.54
CA THR A 54 22.57 10.59 -4.09
C THR A 54 23.44 11.02 -2.92
N GLY A 55 23.72 10.11 -1.98
CA GLY A 55 24.59 10.38 -0.84
C GLY A 55 26.07 10.48 -1.20
N ASN A 56 26.62 9.50 -1.91
CA ASN A 56 28.08 9.44 -2.16
C ASN A 56 28.52 10.19 -3.41
N VAL A 57 27.70 10.25 -4.48
CA VAL A 57 28.09 10.89 -5.74
C VAL A 57 27.66 12.34 -5.78
N LEU A 58 26.46 12.65 -5.30
CA LEU A 58 25.91 14.01 -5.27
C LEU A 58 26.15 14.74 -3.94
N GLY A 59 26.71 14.05 -2.93
CA GLY A 59 27.05 14.64 -1.63
C GLY A 59 25.84 15.16 -0.86
N MET A 60 24.64 14.65 -1.13
CA MET A 60 23.41 15.15 -0.51
C MET A 60 23.24 14.65 0.91
N ASP A 61 22.75 15.54 1.77
CA ASP A 61 22.37 15.24 3.15
C ASP A 61 21.38 14.05 3.23
N PRO A 62 21.41 13.19 4.26
CA PRO A 62 20.58 12.00 4.37
C PRO A 62 19.08 12.27 4.20
N GLN A 63 18.58 13.38 4.74
CA GLN A 63 17.18 13.78 4.61
C GLN A 63 16.81 14.09 3.15
N THR A 64 17.71 14.79 2.45
CA THR A 64 17.52 15.14 1.04
C THR A 64 17.60 13.89 0.18
N SER A 65 18.61 13.05 0.40
CA SER A 65 18.79 11.76 -0.30
C SER A 65 17.59 10.83 -0.12
N GLY A 66 17.02 10.75 1.09
CA GLY A 66 15.80 9.97 1.37
C GLY A 66 14.58 10.48 0.62
N SER A 67 14.42 11.80 0.55
CA SER A 67 13.35 12.44 -0.22
C SER A 67 13.48 12.13 -1.72
N TRP A 68 14.69 12.25 -2.27
CA TRP A 68 14.98 11.89 -3.67
C TRP A 68 14.75 10.41 -3.96
N CYS A 69 15.17 9.52 -3.06
CA CYS A 69 14.94 8.08 -3.20
C CYS A 69 13.44 7.76 -3.26
N SER A 70 12.67 8.30 -2.33
CA SER A 70 11.21 8.12 -2.28
C SER A 70 10.54 8.66 -3.55
N LEU A 71 10.94 9.85 -4.00
CA LEU A 71 10.42 10.47 -5.22
C LEU A 71 10.70 9.62 -6.47
N LEU A 72 11.94 9.16 -6.64
CA LEU A 72 12.34 8.34 -7.79
C LEU A 72 11.63 6.99 -7.80
N LEU A 73 11.51 6.33 -6.64
CA LEU A 73 10.78 5.07 -6.52
C LEU A 73 9.29 5.23 -6.85
N VAL A 74 8.65 6.28 -6.33
CA VAL A 74 7.25 6.60 -6.66
C VAL A 74 7.10 6.88 -8.14
N PHE A 75 7.95 7.75 -8.70
CA PHE A 75 7.91 8.09 -10.13
C PHE A 75 8.07 6.86 -11.02
N LEU A 76 9.10 6.04 -10.75
CA LEU A 76 9.34 4.81 -11.50
C LEU A 76 8.14 3.87 -11.40
N SER A 77 7.55 3.73 -10.21
CA SER A 77 6.35 2.93 -10.02
C SER A 77 5.17 3.44 -10.84
N VAL A 78 4.88 4.74 -10.81
CA VAL A 78 3.78 5.37 -11.59
C VAL A 78 3.98 5.11 -13.08
N VAL A 79 5.20 5.30 -13.59
CA VAL A 79 5.55 5.05 -15.00
C VAL A 79 5.34 3.59 -15.36
N LEU A 80 5.87 2.65 -14.57
CA LEU A 80 5.68 1.22 -14.82
C LEU A 80 4.21 0.79 -14.69
N THR A 81 3.43 1.44 -13.83
CA THR A 81 1.99 1.20 -13.72
C THR A 81 1.24 1.71 -14.94
N ALA A 82 1.58 2.90 -15.45
CA ALA A 82 1.00 3.46 -16.67
C ALA A 82 1.26 2.57 -17.90
N PHE A 83 2.44 1.94 -17.98
CA PHE A 83 2.74 0.94 -19.01
C PHE A 83 2.12 -0.46 -18.76
N HIS A 84 1.29 -0.62 -17.72
CA HIS A 84 0.70 -1.91 -17.31
C HIS A 84 1.72 -3.02 -16.98
N ILE A 85 2.96 -2.65 -16.63
CA ILE A 85 4.03 -3.60 -16.25
C ILE A 85 4.00 -3.83 -14.75
N TYR A 86 3.92 -2.77 -13.94
CA TYR A 86 3.95 -2.87 -12.48
C TYR A 86 2.82 -3.74 -11.91
N PRO A 87 1.55 -3.68 -12.38
CA PRO A 87 0.48 -4.52 -11.85
C PRO A 87 0.76 -6.02 -12.04
N LYS A 88 1.47 -6.41 -13.12
CA LYS A 88 1.87 -7.81 -13.36
C LYS A 88 2.95 -8.24 -12.37
N ILE A 89 3.92 -7.37 -12.11
CA ILE A 89 4.96 -7.59 -11.10
C ILE A 89 4.31 -7.67 -9.71
N ALA A 90 3.37 -6.79 -9.40
CA ALA A 90 2.64 -6.78 -8.13
C ALA A 90 1.82 -8.05 -7.91
N LYS A 91 1.17 -8.57 -8.96
CA LYS A 91 0.45 -9.86 -8.90
C LYS A 91 1.39 -11.04 -8.64
N TRP A 92 2.61 -11.01 -9.16
CA TRP A 92 3.59 -12.08 -8.96
C TRP A 92 4.33 -11.98 -7.62
N GLY A 93 4.73 -10.76 -7.23
CA GLY A 93 5.45 -10.46 -5.99
C GLY A 93 4.56 -10.31 -4.77
N GLY A 94 3.24 -10.23 -4.95
CA GLY A 94 2.26 -10.16 -3.88
C GLY A 94 2.56 -9.03 -2.89
N ALA A 95 2.53 -9.35 -1.60
CA ALA A 95 2.81 -8.39 -0.52
C ALA A 95 4.16 -7.66 -0.69
N GLY A 96 5.18 -8.32 -1.25
CA GLY A 96 6.51 -7.72 -1.43
C GLY A 96 6.55 -6.51 -2.37
N ALA A 97 5.64 -6.46 -3.34
CA ALA A 97 5.51 -5.34 -4.28
C ALA A 97 4.38 -4.37 -3.90
N LEU A 98 3.45 -4.80 -3.03
CA LEU A 98 2.29 -4.02 -2.58
C LEU A 98 2.56 -3.22 -1.29
N VAL A 99 3.41 -3.73 -0.40
CA VAL A 99 3.73 -3.10 0.90
C VAL A 99 4.63 -1.87 0.79
N PRO A 100 5.68 -1.84 -0.06
CA PRO A 100 6.54 -0.65 -0.18
C PRO A 100 5.79 0.57 -0.75
N ILE A 101 6.41 1.76 -0.67
CA ILE A 101 5.83 3.02 -1.19
C ILE A 101 5.44 2.94 -2.69
N THR A 102 6.12 2.09 -3.45
CA THR A 102 5.81 1.79 -4.86
C THR A 102 4.45 1.08 -5.00
N GLY A 103 4.10 0.19 -4.07
CA GLY A 103 2.80 -0.47 -4.02
C GLY A 103 1.65 0.51 -3.80
N PHE A 104 1.85 1.51 -2.92
CA PHE A 104 0.92 2.62 -2.75
C PHE A 104 0.79 3.44 -4.03
N ALA A 105 1.90 3.82 -4.67
CA ALA A 105 1.85 4.55 -5.94
C ALA A 105 1.07 3.79 -7.03
N ASN A 106 1.26 2.48 -7.13
CA ASN A 106 0.50 1.62 -8.04
C ASN A 106 -0.99 1.56 -7.69
N SER A 107 -1.37 1.50 -6.41
CA SER A 107 -2.77 1.42 -5.99
C SER A 107 -3.57 2.69 -6.29
N VAL A 108 -2.88 3.84 -6.40
CA VAL A 108 -3.46 5.11 -6.84
C VAL A 108 -3.45 5.23 -8.38
N THR A 109 -2.36 4.84 -9.02
CA THR A 109 -2.17 5.02 -10.47
C THR A 109 -3.00 4.04 -11.29
N ALA A 110 -3.16 2.79 -10.85
CA ALA A 110 -3.91 1.79 -11.61
C ALA A 110 -5.39 2.20 -11.83
N PRO A 111 -6.14 2.66 -10.80
CA PRO A 111 -7.46 3.25 -11.01
C PRO A 111 -7.46 4.48 -11.92
N ALA A 112 -6.43 5.34 -11.83
CA ALA A 112 -6.33 6.52 -12.69
C ALA A 112 -6.25 6.13 -14.17
N VAL A 113 -5.46 5.10 -14.50
CA VAL A 113 -5.27 4.60 -15.87
C VAL A 113 -6.51 3.85 -16.37
N GLU A 114 -7.17 3.08 -15.51
CA GLU A 114 -8.33 2.28 -15.90
C GLU A 114 -9.59 3.13 -16.10
N TYR A 115 -9.86 4.06 -15.19
CA TYR A 115 -11.05 4.91 -15.21
C TYR A 115 -10.83 6.25 -15.94
N GLN A 116 -9.73 6.42 -16.67
CA GLN A 116 -9.49 7.62 -17.48
C GLN A 116 -10.61 7.90 -18.51
N LYS A 117 -11.27 6.84 -18.99
CA LYS A 117 -12.36 6.92 -19.97
C LYS A 117 -13.66 7.49 -19.39
N GLU A 118 -13.81 7.48 -18.06
CA GLU A 118 -14.98 8.04 -17.35
C GLU A 118 -14.86 9.55 -17.09
N GLY A 119 -13.76 10.18 -17.55
CA GLY A 119 -13.50 11.61 -17.43
C GLY A 119 -12.69 11.99 -16.19
N GLN A 120 -12.21 13.23 -16.16
CA GLN A 120 -11.28 13.73 -15.13
C GLN A 120 -11.91 13.81 -13.73
N VAL A 121 -13.19 14.21 -13.62
CA VAL A 121 -13.85 14.46 -12.33
C VAL A 121 -14.51 13.20 -11.79
N PHE A 122 -15.45 12.60 -12.53
CA PHE A 122 -16.20 11.42 -12.09
C PHE A 122 -15.40 10.12 -12.17
N GLY A 123 -14.48 10.00 -13.14
CA GLY A 123 -13.59 8.86 -13.28
C GLY A 123 -12.33 9.00 -12.43
N ILE A 124 -11.34 9.72 -12.96
CA ILE A 124 -10.00 9.82 -12.34
C ILE A 124 -10.10 10.38 -10.91
N GLY A 125 -10.74 11.53 -10.72
CA GLY A 125 -10.83 12.23 -9.44
C GLY A 125 -11.46 11.38 -8.33
N CYS A 126 -12.64 10.79 -8.55
CA CYS A 126 -13.28 9.98 -7.51
C CYS A 126 -12.57 8.63 -7.27
N LYS A 127 -12.05 7.98 -8.33
CA LYS A 127 -11.52 6.61 -8.24
C LYS A 127 -10.13 6.53 -7.61
N ILE A 128 -9.26 7.52 -7.83
CA ILE A 128 -7.93 7.56 -7.20
C ILE A 128 -8.01 7.64 -5.67
N PHE A 129 -9.01 8.36 -5.15
CA PHE A 129 -9.22 8.49 -3.71
C PHE A 129 -9.97 7.32 -3.10
N THR A 130 -10.52 6.40 -3.90
CA THR A 130 -11.22 5.23 -3.34
C THR A 130 -10.24 4.33 -2.58
N ILE A 131 -8.98 4.23 -3.02
CA ILE A 131 -7.93 3.49 -2.32
C ILE A 131 -7.00 4.41 -1.52
N ALA A 132 -6.64 5.59 -2.05
CA ALA A 132 -5.77 6.53 -1.34
C ALA A 132 -6.45 7.20 -0.13
N GLY A 133 -7.75 7.48 -0.23
CA GLY A 133 -8.52 8.23 0.76
C GLY A 133 -8.50 7.60 2.15
N PRO A 134 -8.83 6.30 2.30
CA PRO A 134 -8.72 5.62 3.59
C PRO A 134 -7.31 5.68 4.17
N VAL A 135 -6.27 5.45 3.36
CA VAL A 135 -4.88 5.48 3.81
C VAL A 135 -4.48 6.87 4.33
N ILE A 136 -4.84 7.92 3.61
CA ILE A 136 -4.56 9.31 4.01
C ILE A 136 -5.33 9.66 5.28
N LEU A 137 -6.62 9.32 5.34
CA LEU A 137 -7.47 9.60 6.51
C LEU A 137 -6.94 8.92 7.78
N TYR A 138 -6.73 7.61 7.73
CA TYR A 138 -6.23 6.86 8.88
C TYR A 138 -4.79 7.22 9.22
N GLY A 139 -3.96 7.55 8.22
CA GLY A 139 -2.59 8.03 8.44
C GLY A 139 -2.55 9.34 9.22
N ILE A 140 -3.26 10.36 8.74
CA ILE A 140 -3.31 11.68 9.41
C ILE A 140 -3.95 11.55 10.79
N PHE A 141 -5.04 10.80 10.91
CA PHE A 141 -5.72 10.59 12.18
C PHE A 141 -4.81 9.89 13.21
N ALA A 142 -4.11 8.82 12.80
CA ALA A 142 -3.15 8.13 13.67
C ALA A 142 -1.98 9.04 14.08
N SER A 143 -1.45 9.83 13.15
CA SER A 143 -0.40 10.82 13.46
C SER A 143 -0.86 11.88 14.46
N TRP A 144 -2.09 12.36 14.34
CA TRP A 144 -2.67 13.30 15.31
C TRP A 144 -2.86 12.67 16.70
N VAL A 145 -3.41 11.45 16.76
CA VAL A 145 -3.58 10.70 18.02
C VAL A 145 -2.23 10.46 18.69
N LEU A 146 -1.22 9.96 17.95
CA LEU A 146 0.13 9.75 18.48
C LEU A 146 0.78 11.06 18.92
N GLY A 147 0.62 12.13 18.14
CA GLY A 147 1.11 13.46 18.51
C GLY A 147 0.50 13.98 19.81
N LEU A 148 -0.80 13.77 20.02
CA LEU A 148 -1.49 14.14 21.26
C LEU A 148 -1.02 13.29 22.44
N ILE A 149 -0.87 11.98 22.25
CA ILE A 149 -0.34 11.09 23.29
C ILE A 149 1.08 11.51 23.70
N LEU A 150 1.97 11.75 22.73
CA LEU A 150 3.34 12.20 23.00
C LEU A 150 3.37 13.55 23.71
N TRP A 151 2.52 14.48 23.30
CA TRP A 151 2.39 15.79 23.96
C TRP A 151 1.97 15.66 25.43
N VAL A 152 1.00 14.80 25.73
CA VAL A 152 0.57 14.53 27.11
C VAL A 152 1.67 13.82 27.90
N LEU A 153 2.37 12.85 27.33
CA LEU A 153 3.50 12.16 28.01
C LEU A 153 4.66 13.11 28.32
N GLN A 154 4.96 14.06 27.41
CA GLN A 154 5.94 15.11 27.65
C GLN A 154 5.52 16.04 28.81
N MET A 155 4.23 16.34 28.95
CA MET A 155 3.70 17.10 30.10
C MET A 155 3.88 16.36 31.43
N PHE A 156 3.89 15.03 31.42
CA PHE A 156 4.16 14.18 32.59
C PHE A 156 5.66 13.84 32.77
N GLY A 157 6.55 14.47 32.00
CA GLY A 157 8.01 14.33 32.14
C GLY A 157 8.61 13.09 31.48
N ILE A 158 7.82 12.31 30.73
CA ILE A 158 8.31 11.17 29.96
C ILE A 158 8.71 11.68 28.57
N SER A 159 10.00 11.95 28.40
CA SER A 159 10.55 12.34 27.10
C SER A 159 10.77 11.09 26.24
N ALA A 160 9.91 10.89 25.25
CA ALA A 160 10.20 10.00 24.13
C ALA A 160 11.13 10.77 23.18
N GLY A 161 12.41 10.38 23.16
CA GLY A 161 13.44 10.91 22.27
C GLY A 161 13.30 10.46 20.83
#